data_AF-K6WA40-F1
#
_entry.id   AF-K6WA40-F1
#
_cell.length_a   1.000
_cell.length_b   1.000
_cell.length_c   1.000
_cell.angle_alpha   90.00
_cell.angle_beta   90.00
_cell.angle_gamma   90.00
#
_symmetry.space_group_name_H-M   'P 1'
#
loop_
_entity.id
_entity.type
_entity.pdbx_description
1 polymer ?
#
loop_
_entity_poly.entity_id
_entity_poly.type
_entity_poly.pdbx_seq_one_letter_code
_entity_poly.pdbx_strand_id
1 'polypeptide(L)'
;MARTLRLPEHIEIELRRRAAASGLSQHDVIIDALTRSFGLDTGGDPRLEDPAIRPPRTPFRPATKLVRLSDGRTTRDLLDREDRL
;
A
#
# COMPACT_ATOMS: atom_id res chain seq x y z
N MET A 1 13.20 -13.13 2.09
CA MET A 1 14.69 -13.13 2.17
C MET A 1 15.10 -12.48 3.47
N ALA A 2 15.85 -13.17 4.32
CA ALA A 2 16.32 -12.60 5.59
C ALA A 2 17.52 -11.67 5.32
N ARG A 3 17.46 -10.44 5.85
CA ARG A 3 18.59 -9.49 5.83
C ARG A 3 19.16 -9.43 7.24
N THR A 4 20.43 -9.83 7.40
CA THR A 4 21.10 -9.82 8.70
C THR A 4 21.64 -8.42 8.98
N LEU A 5 21.15 -7.77 10.02
CA LEU A 5 21.68 -6.51 10.54
C LEU A 5 22.63 -6.81 11.71
N ARG A 6 23.81 -6.18 11.74
CA ARG A 6 24.68 -6.21 12.92
C ARG A 6 24.41 -4.98 13.76
N LEU A 7 23.89 -5.19 14.96
CA LEU A 7 23.54 -4.13 15.91
C LEU A 7 24.50 -4.16 17.10
N PRO A 8 24.91 -2.99 17.64
CA PRO A 8 25.49 -2.92 18.97
C PRO A 8 24.52 -3.47 20.03
N GLU A 9 25.04 -4.13 21.05
CA GLU A 9 24.23 -4.82 22.08
C GLU A 9 23.19 -3.90 22.74
N HIS A 10 23.56 -2.67 23.09
CA HIS A 10 22.65 -1.70 23.70
C HIS A 10 21.45 -1.35 22.79
N ILE A 11 21.64 -1.35 21.47
CA ILE A 11 20.55 -1.12 20.50
C ILE A 11 19.65 -2.35 20.41
N GLU A 12 20.21 -3.55 20.46
CA GLU A 12 19.41 -4.78 20.45
C GLU A 12 18.50 -4.88 21.68
N ILE A 13 19.02 -4.54 22.86
CA ILE A 13 18.25 -4.50 24.11
C ILE A 13 17.06 -3.55 23.98
N GLU A 14 17.29 -2.33 23.51
CA GLU A 14 16.23 -1.33 23.39
C GLU A 14 15.21 -1.70 22.30
N LEU A 15 15.67 -2.28 21.19
CA LEU A 15 14.79 -2.79 20.13
C LEU A 15 13.85 -3.87 20.66
N ARG A 16 14.38 -4.82 21.44
CA ARG A 16 13.59 -5.91 22.04
C ARG A 16 12.56 -5.35 23.03
N ARG A 17 12.96 -4.39 23.86
CA ARG A 17 12.07 -3.69 24.81
C ARG A 17 10.94 -2.97 24.07
N ARG A 18 11.26 -2.26 22.99
CA ARG A 18 10.28 -1.50 22.19
C ARG A 18 9.31 -2.41 21.44
N ALA A 19 9.79 -3.54 20.90
CA ALA A 19 8.95 -4.57 20.31
C ALA A 19 7.96 -5.15 21.34
N ALA A 20 8.45 -5.47 22.54
CA ALA A 20 7.59 -5.97 23.62
C ALA A 20 6.53 -4.93 24.07
N ALA A 21 6.91 -3.65 24.18
CA ALA A 21 5.99 -2.58 24.57
C ALA A 21 4.92 -2.26 23.52
N SER A 22 5.25 -2.40 22.23
CA SER A 22 4.33 -2.11 21.12
C SER A 22 3.52 -3.32 20.65
N GLY A 23 3.89 -4.53 21.05
CA GLY A 23 3.32 -5.77 20.52
C GLY A 23 3.69 -6.06 19.06
N LEU A 24 4.59 -5.27 18.48
CA LEU A 24 5.06 -5.43 17.11
C LEU A 24 6.28 -6.35 17.03
N SER A 25 6.55 -6.90 15.84
CA SER A 25 7.80 -7.61 15.62
C SER A 25 8.98 -6.64 15.64
N GLN A 26 10.17 -7.12 16.00
CA GLN A 26 11.39 -6.30 15.92
C GLN A 26 11.65 -5.77 14.50
N HIS A 27 11.26 -6.55 13.48
CA HIS A 27 11.34 -6.13 12.09
C HIS A 27 10.45 -4.91 11.81
N ASP A 28 9.20 -4.94 12.25
CA ASP A 28 8.25 -3.84 12.02
C ASP A 28 8.68 -2.56 12.75
N VAL A 29 9.24 -2.71 13.96
CA VAL A 29 9.82 -1.58 14.71
C VAL A 29 11.00 -0.96 13.95
N ILE A 30 11.87 -1.78 13.35
CA ILE A 30 12.98 -1.29 12.51
C ILE A 30 12.43 -0.56 11.27
N ILE A 31 11.46 -1.15 10.57
CA ILE A 31 10.88 -0.55 9.36
C ILE A 31 10.21 0.78 9.69
N ASP A 32 9.40 0.84 10.74
CA ASP A 32 8.74 2.08 11.18
C ASP A 32 9.77 3.16 11.55
N ALA A 33 10.80 2.80 12.33
CA ALA A 33 11.85 3.73 12.71
C ALA A 33 12.62 4.28 11.51
N LEU A 34 12.99 3.42 10.55
CA LEU A 34 13.69 3.83 9.34
C LEU A 34 12.77 4.68 8.43
N THR A 35 11.52 4.27 8.29
CA THR A 35 10.50 4.99 7.49
C THR A 35 10.39 6.42 8.00
N ARG A 36 10.25 6.62 9.31
CA ARG A 36 10.19 7.95 9.91
C ARG A 36 11.52 8.70 9.81
N SER A 37 12.65 8.04 10.05
CA SER A 37 13.96 8.71 9.99
C SER A 37 14.29 9.24 8.59
N PHE A 38 13.80 8.56 7.56
CA PHE A 38 13.96 8.97 6.16
C PHE A 38 12.80 9.83 5.64
N GLY A 39 11.80 10.17 6.47
CA GLY A 39 10.62 10.92 6.04
C GLY A 39 9.80 10.20 4.95
N LEU A 40 9.83 8.87 4.94
CA LEU A 40 9.08 8.03 3.99
C LEU A 40 7.62 7.82 4.41
N ASP A 41 7.26 8.27 5.61
CA ASP A 41 5.90 8.33 6.13
C ASP A 41 5.07 9.45 5.49
N THR A 42 5.73 10.45 4.90
CA THR A 42 5.10 11.62 4.28
C THR A 42 4.84 11.45 2.78
N GLY A 43 5.33 10.36 2.19
CA GLY A 43 5.06 10.05 0.79
C GLY A 43 3.67 9.44 0.62
N GLY A 44 2.67 10.26 0.31
CA GLY A 44 1.51 9.76 -0.42
C GLY A 44 2.00 9.04 -1.68
N ASP A 45 1.23 8.09 -2.22
CA ASP A 45 1.59 7.52 -3.53
C ASP A 45 1.70 8.70 -4.50
N PRO A 46 2.88 8.96 -5.12
CA PRO A 46 3.05 10.12 -5.99
C PRO A 46 2.09 10.11 -7.18
N ARG A 47 1.48 8.95 -7.51
CA ARG A 47 0.37 8.87 -8.46
C ARG A 47 -0.90 9.59 -7.98
N LEU A 48 -1.14 9.65 -6.68
CA LEU A 48 -2.29 10.35 -6.09
C LEU A 48 -2.07 11.87 -6.03
N GLU A 49 -0.84 12.34 -6.23
CA GLU A 49 -0.50 13.77 -6.31
C GLU A 49 -0.59 14.32 -7.74
N ASP A 50 -0.81 13.46 -8.74
CA ASP A 50 -1.00 13.90 -10.12
C ASP A 50 -2.31 14.72 -10.22
N PRO A 51 -2.27 16.01 -10.62
CA PRO A 51 -3.47 16.83 -10.76
C PRO A 51 -4.46 16.30 -11.82
N ALA A 52 -4.03 15.39 -12.71
CA ALA A 52 -4.90 14.66 -13.61
C ALA A 52 -5.70 13.56 -12.90
N ILE A 53 -5.21 13.02 -11.78
CA ILE A 53 -5.86 11.99 -10.98
C ILE A 53 -6.76 12.69 -9.95
N ARG A 54 -8.00 12.96 -10.36
CA ARG A 54 -9.01 13.52 -9.47
C ARG A 54 -9.63 12.43 -8.61
N PRO A 55 -9.80 12.63 -7.29
CA PRO A 55 -10.52 11.69 -6.46
C PRO A 55 -11.94 11.47 -7.01
N PRO A 56 -12.48 10.25 -6.92
CA PRO A 56 -13.83 9.97 -7.40
C PRO A 56 -14.82 10.87 -6.65
N ARG A 57 -15.51 11.74 -7.40
CA ARG A 57 -16.52 12.67 -6.84
C ARG A 57 -17.83 11.96 -6.51
N THR A 58 -17.97 10.72 -6.95
CA THR A 58 -19.18 9.91 -6.77
C THR A 58 -18.90 8.86 -5.69
N PRO A 59 -19.75 8.74 -4.65
CA PRO A 59 -19.60 7.68 -3.66
C PRO A 59 -19.73 6.31 -4.34
N PHE A 60 -18.96 5.35 -3.84
CA PHE A 60 -19.07 3.96 -4.27
C PHE A 60 -20.53 3.49 -4.15
N ARG A 61 -21.05 2.85 -5.20
CA ARG A 61 -22.35 2.21 -5.19
C ARG A 61 -22.17 0.76 -5.61
N PRO A 62 -22.61 -0.22 -4.79
CA PRO A 62 -22.56 -1.61 -5.18
C PRO A 62 -23.45 -1.83 -6.41
N ALA A 63 -22.98 -2.64 -7.37
CA ALA A 63 -23.80 -3.02 -8.52
C ALA A 63 -24.96 -3.90 -8.03
N THR A 64 -26.19 -3.45 -8.26
CA THR A 64 -27.41 -4.17 -7.83
C THR A 64 -27.80 -5.31 -8.75
N LYS A 65 -27.19 -5.38 -9.95
CA LYS A 65 -27.45 -6.44 -10.93
C LYS A 65 -26.16 -6.78 -11.67
N LEU A 66 -25.82 -8.08 -11.67
CA LEU A 66 -24.71 -8.61 -12.46
C LEU A 66 -25.23 -8.95 -13.86
N VAL A 67 -24.48 -8.55 -14.88
CA VAL A 67 -24.72 -8.96 -16.27
C VAL A 67 -23.86 -10.19 -16.54
N ARG A 68 -24.45 -11.24 -17.12
CA ARG A 68 -23.68 -12.38 -17.62
C ARG A 68 -23.12 -12.03 -18.99
N LEU A 69 -21.82 -12.26 -19.17
CA LEU A 69 -21.18 -12.16 -20.47
C LEU A 69 -21.62 -13.35 -21.34
N SER A 70 -21.69 -13.14 -22.64
CA SER A 70 -21.86 -14.24 -23.60
C SER A 70 -20.63 -15.15 -23.58
N ASP A 71 -20.79 -16.40 -23.97
CA ASP A 71 -19.67 -17.34 -24.07
C ASP A 71 -18.56 -16.77 -24.95
N GLY A 72 -17.32 -16.90 -24.47
CA GLY A 72 -16.13 -16.38 -25.15
C GLY A 72 -15.87 -14.87 -24.96
N ARG A 73 -16.75 -14.11 -24.30
CA ARG A 73 -16.45 -12.72 -23.89
C ARG A 73 -15.86 -12.65 -22.49
N THR A 74 -14.85 -11.80 -22.36
CA THR A 74 -14.16 -11.52 -21.11
C THR A 74 -14.43 -10.10 -20.64
N THR A 75 -14.12 -9.81 -19.38
CA THR A 75 -14.22 -8.45 -18.83
C THR A 75 -13.30 -7.46 -19.55
N ARG A 76 -12.19 -7.94 -20.13
CA ARG A 76 -11.25 -7.11 -20.89
C ARG A 76 -11.90 -6.49 -22.12
N ASP A 77 -12.77 -7.24 -22.80
CA ASP A 77 -13.48 -6.79 -24.00
C ASP A 77 -14.48 -5.66 -23.72
N LEU A 78 -14.80 -5.38 -22.44
CA LEU A 78 -15.63 -4.26 -22.00
C LEU A 78 -14.82 -3.03 -21.56
N LEU A 79 -13.50 -3.18 -21.41
CA LEU A 79 -12.61 -2.14 -20.89
C LEU A 79 -11.87 -1.40 -22.01
N ASP A 80 -11.84 -1.95 -23.22
CA ASP A 80 -11.32 -1.28 -24.41
C ASP A 80 -12.32 -0.20 -24.86
N ARG A 81 -12.07 1.04 -24.41
CA ARG A 81 -12.74 2.24 -24.92
C ARG A 81 -11.94 2.77 -26.10
N GLU A 82 -12.38 2.45 -27.31
CA GLU A 82 -11.92 3.13 -28.53
C GLU A 82 -12.41 4.59 -28.62
N ASP A 83 -13.37 4.99 -27.77
CA ASP A 83 -13.99 6.34 -27.73
C ASP A 83 -13.18 7.44 -27.02
N ARG A 84 -11.85 7.42 -27.08
CA ARG A 84 -11.02 8.58 -26.65
C ARG A 84 -10.52 9.33 -27.88
N LEU A 85 -11.36 10.22 -28.40
CA LEU A 85 -10.96 11.38 -29.23
C LEU A 85 -10.74 12.60 -28.34
#